data_AF-A0A3D4PI14-F1
#
_entry.id   AF-A0A3D4PI14-F1
#
_cell.length_a   1.000
_cell.length_b   1.000
_cell.length_c   1.000
_cell.angle_alpha   90.00
_cell.angle_beta   90.00
_cell.angle_gamma   90.00
#
_symmetry.space_group_name_H-M   'P 1'
#
loop_
_entity.id
_entity.type
_entity.pdbx_description
1 polymer ?
#
loop_
_entity_poly.entity_id
_entity_poly.type
_entity_poly.pdbx_seq_one_letter_code
_entity_poly.pdbx_strand_id
1 'polypeptide(L)'
;MLLRMNIKPVILGNMTPDGKTIIEALMASTDVPYAVVLLTPDDEGFKAGSDSDKRFRARQNVVLEMGMFLTKLGRERVAILHKGNLELPSDINGLIYIPFENSIQETKNKLAASLQKAGFYIDIEHLQAE
;
A
#
# COMPACT_ATOMS: atom_id res chain seq x y z
N MET A 1 -11.22 -8.17 -3.65
CA MET A 1 -10.74 -8.74 -2.38
C MET A 1 -11.35 -8.02 -1.16
N LEU A 2 -11.04 -6.74 -0.91
CA LEU A 2 -11.52 -6.01 0.29
C LEU A 2 -13.06 -5.98 0.45
N LEU A 3 -13.81 -5.78 -0.64
CA LEU A 3 -15.28 -5.83 -0.61
C LEU A 3 -15.82 -7.19 -0.15
N ARG A 4 -15.13 -8.30 -0.50
CA ARG A 4 -15.49 -9.65 -0.02
C ARG A 4 -15.18 -9.84 1.46
N MET A 5 -14.29 -9.03 2.03
CA MET A 5 -14.03 -8.94 3.47
C MET A 5 -14.97 -7.95 4.17
N ASN A 6 -16.03 -7.50 3.50
CA ASN A 6 -16.95 -6.46 3.98
C ASN A 6 -16.28 -5.12 4.32
N ILE A 7 -15.14 -4.82 3.70
CA ILE A 7 -14.45 -3.54 3.83
C ILE A 7 -14.72 -2.68 2.60
N LYS A 8 -15.20 -1.45 2.83
CA LYS A 8 -15.36 -0.43 1.79
C LYS A 8 -14.11 0.47 1.78
N PRO A 9 -13.20 0.33 0.81
CA PRO A 9 -12.01 1.16 0.75
C PRO A 9 -12.31 2.55 0.17
N VAL A 10 -11.55 3.54 0.62
CA VAL A 10 -11.37 4.81 -0.08
C VAL A 10 -10.17 4.65 -1.02
N ILE A 11 -10.32 4.97 -2.30
CA ILE A 11 -9.26 4.85 -3.30
C ILE A 11 -8.73 6.26 -3.60
N LEU A 12 -7.50 6.52 -3.16
CA LEU A 12 -6.81 7.81 -3.30
C LEU A 12 -6.75 8.30 -4.75
N GLY A 13 -6.37 7.44 -5.69
CA GLY A 13 -6.26 7.79 -7.11
C GLY A 13 -7.57 8.23 -7.78
N ASN A 14 -8.71 7.98 -7.15
CA ASN A 14 -10.03 8.40 -7.65
C ASN A 14 -10.52 9.71 -7.04
N MET A 15 -9.77 10.31 -6.10
CA MET A 15 -10.15 11.56 -5.47
C MET A 15 -9.74 12.73 -6.38
N THR A 16 -10.73 13.47 -6.88
CA THR A 16 -10.47 14.74 -7.60
C THR A 16 -10.06 15.82 -6.60
N PRO A 17 -8.95 16.54 -6.86
CA PRO A 17 -8.60 17.72 -6.06
C PRO A 17 -9.66 18.80 -6.28
N ASP A 18 -10.56 18.96 -5.31
CA ASP A 18 -11.67 19.93 -5.36
C ASP A 18 -11.15 21.36 -5.10
N GLY A 19 -10.33 21.88 -6.02
CA GLY A 19 -9.63 23.16 -5.86
C GLY A 19 -8.49 23.19 -4.83
N LYS A 20 -8.27 22.07 -4.12
CA LYS A 20 -7.21 21.88 -3.14
C LYS A 20 -5.86 21.60 -3.82
N THR A 21 -4.77 22.01 -3.20
CA THR A 21 -3.44 21.51 -3.57
C THR A 21 -3.41 19.98 -3.40
N ILE A 22 -2.55 19.30 -4.17
CA ILE A 22 -2.38 17.83 -4.08
C ILE A 22 -2.12 17.38 -2.63
N ILE A 23 -1.34 18.17 -1.89
CA ILE A 23 -1.00 17.88 -0.48
C ILE A 23 -2.22 18.00 0.43
N GLU A 24 -3.08 19.00 0.25
CA GLU A 24 -4.30 19.19 1.06
C GLU A 24 -5.35 18.10 0.79
N ALA A 25 -5.53 17.71 -0.48
CA ALA A 25 -6.39 16.58 -0.83
C ALA A 25 -5.88 15.28 -0.18
N LEU A 26 -4.55 15.09 -0.20
CA LEU A 26 -3.91 13.93 0.42
C LEU A 26 -4.06 13.95 1.94
N MET A 27 -3.84 15.08 2.62
CA MET A 27 -4.07 15.20 4.07
C MET A 27 -5.52 14.88 4.46
N ALA A 28 -6.50 15.36 3.70
CA ALA A 28 -7.91 15.07 3.94
C ALA A 28 -8.25 13.57 3.80
N SER A 29 -7.53 12.86 2.93
CA SER A 29 -7.71 11.42 2.73
C SER A 29 -7.01 10.54 3.79
N THR A 30 -6.18 11.14 4.67
CA THR A 30 -5.49 10.39 5.72
C THR A 30 -6.33 10.10 6.96
N ASP A 31 -7.58 10.59 7.02
CA ASP A 31 -8.51 10.29 8.11
C ASP A 31 -9.15 8.90 7.95
N VAL A 32 -8.31 7.87 8.02
CA VAL A 32 -8.69 6.46 7.93
C VAL A 32 -8.00 5.66 9.03
N PRO A 33 -8.64 4.59 9.55
CA PRO A 33 -8.04 3.80 10.63
C PRO A 33 -6.91 2.85 10.18
N TYR A 34 -6.73 2.69 8.85
CA TYR A 34 -5.77 1.76 8.25
C TYR A 34 -5.50 2.11 6.77
N ALA A 35 -4.27 1.89 6.31
CA ALA A 35 -3.90 2.06 4.91
C ALA A 35 -3.35 0.77 4.29
N VAL A 36 -3.71 0.53 3.03
CA VAL A 36 -3.15 -0.55 2.20
C VAL A 36 -2.47 0.10 1.01
N VAL A 37 -1.17 -0.10 0.90
CA VAL A 37 -0.34 0.46 -0.17
C VAL A 37 -0.01 -0.65 -1.16
N LEU A 38 -0.17 -0.37 -2.45
CA LEU A 38 0.20 -1.29 -3.53
C LEU A 38 1.45 -0.77 -4.24
N LEU A 39 2.57 -1.47 -4.07
CA LEU A 39 3.83 -1.18 -4.76
C LEU A 39 3.99 -2.14 -5.93
N THR A 40 3.85 -1.63 -7.14
CA THR A 40 4.06 -2.36 -8.40
C THR A 40 5.26 -1.78 -9.16
N PRO A 41 5.92 -2.57 -10.03
CA PRO A 41 7.07 -2.12 -10.83
C PRO A 41 6.62 -1.21 -11.98
N ASP A 42 6.04 -0.06 -11.63
CA ASP A 42 5.40 0.86 -12.57
C ASP A 42 6.40 1.84 -13.21
N ASP A 43 7.49 2.16 -12.49
CA ASP A 43 8.54 3.06 -12.94
C ASP A 43 9.89 2.33 -12.97
N GLU A 44 10.83 2.84 -13.77
CA GLU A 44 12.25 2.48 -13.69
C GLU A 44 13.04 3.64 -13.06
N GLY A 45 14.08 3.33 -12.29
CA GLY A 45 14.93 4.32 -11.63
C GLY A 45 16.36 3.83 -11.44
N PHE A 46 17.27 4.79 -11.34
CA PHE A 46 18.69 4.59 -11.06
C PHE A 46 19.33 5.91 -10.62
N LYS A 47 20.52 5.83 -10.03
CA LYS A 47 21.31 7.02 -9.68
C LYS A 47 21.80 7.71 -10.95
N ALA A 48 21.81 9.05 -10.94
CA ALA A 48 22.34 9.81 -12.07
C ALA A 48 23.78 9.38 -12.41
N GLY A 49 24.03 9.04 -13.67
CA GLY A 49 25.33 8.52 -14.13
C GLY A 49 25.54 7.01 -13.94
N SER A 50 24.50 6.26 -13.54
CA SER A 50 24.56 4.81 -13.33
C SER A 50 23.48 4.08 -14.12
N ASP A 51 23.39 4.32 -15.43
CA ASP A 51 22.38 3.70 -16.31
C ASP A 51 22.39 2.16 -16.28
N SER A 52 23.53 1.55 -15.98
CA SER A 52 23.66 0.09 -15.78
C SER A 52 22.87 -0.44 -14.58
N ASP A 53 22.55 0.42 -13.62
CA ASP A 53 21.89 0.07 -12.36
C ASP A 53 20.38 0.30 -12.42
N LYS A 54 19.82 0.37 -13.62
CA LYS A 54 18.39 0.52 -13.85
C LYS A 54 17.61 -0.60 -13.16
N ARG A 55 16.67 -0.21 -12.29
CA ARG A 55 15.80 -1.11 -11.53
C ARG A 55 14.34 -0.69 -11.62
N PHE A 56 13.45 -1.66 -11.50
CA PHE A 56 12.04 -1.39 -11.28
C PHE A 56 11.81 -0.82 -9.88
N ARG A 57 10.92 0.15 -9.78
CA ARG A 57 10.50 0.79 -8.54
C ARG A 57 9.02 1.14 -8.58
N ALA A 58 8.46 1.39 -7.40
CA ALA A 58 7.11 1.93 -7.29
C ALA A 58 7.04 3.38 -7.82
N ARG A 59 5.84 3.78 -8.24
CA ARG A 59 5.55 5.16 -8.63
C ARG A 59 5.89 6.14 -7.51
N GLN A 60 6.53 7.26 -7.86
CA GLN A 60 7.00 8.23 -6.86
C GLN A 60 5.88 8.81 -5.99
N ASN A 61 4.70 9.09 -6.58
CA ASN A 61 3.57 9.59 -5.80
C ASN A 61 3.08 8.56 -4.78
N VAL A 62 3.08 7.27 -5.13
CA VAL A 62 2.72 6.18 -4.21
C VAL A 62 3.70 6.08 -3.05
N VAL A 63 5.00 6.28 -3.31
CA VAL A 63 6.04 6.30 -2.25
C VAL A 63 5.83 7.49 -1.31
N LEU A 64 5.49 8.67 -1.82
CA LEU A 64 5.18 9.85 -1.01
C LEU A 64 3.93 9.64 -0.14
N GLU A 65 2.84 9.17 -0.74
CA GLU A 65 1.58 8.87 -0.07
C GLU A 65 1.79 7.85 1.06
N MET A 66 2.53 6.77 0.77
CA MET A 66 2.92 5.77 1.76
C MET A 66 3.65 6.41 2.95
N GLY A 67 4.64 7.27 2.69
CA GLY A 67 5.36 8.00 3.74
C GLY A 67 4.42 8.79 4.66
N MET A 68 3.44 9.49 4.07
CA MET A 68 2.45 10.25 4.83
C MET A 68 1.55 9.36 5.69
N PHE A 69 1.09 8.22 5.17
CA PHE A 69 0.31 7.27 5.95
C PHE A 69 1.13 6.66 7.09
N LEU A 70 2.41 6.37 6.87
CA LEU A 70 3.30 5.88 7.92
C LEU A 70 3.47 6.88 9.05
N THR A 71 3.66 8.16 8.73
CA THR A 71 3.76 9.22 9.74
C THR A 71 2.44 9.44 10.49
N LYS A 72 1.30 9.36 9.80
CA LYS A 72 -0.02 9.65 10.38
C LYS A 72 -0.60 8.48 11.19
N LEU A 73 -0.49 7.26 10.69
CA LEU A 73 -1.15 6.08 11.25
C LEU A 73 -0.22 5.19 12.07
N GLY A 74 1.08 5.31 11.88
CA GLY A 74 2.06 4.36 12.41
C GLY A 74 2.19 3.09 11.56
N ARG A 75 3.31 2.40 11.71
CA ARG A 75 3.67 1.21 10.90
C ARG A 75 2.72 0.04 11.06
N GLU A 76 2.08 -0.10 12.22
CA GLU A 76 1.16 -1.19 12.56
C GLU A 76 -0.21 -1.07 11.88
N ARG A 77 -0.52 0.11 11.33
CA ARG A 77 -1.77 0.41 10.61
C ARG A 77 -1.56 0.61 9.11
N VAL A 78 -0.40 0.21 8.59
CA VAL A 78 -0.07 0.28 7.15
C VAL A 78 0.41 -1.09 6.67
N ALA A 79 -0.34 -1.70 5.74
CA ALA A 79 0.13 -2.88 5.01
C ALA A 79 0.66 -2.48 3.64
N ILE A 80 1.83 -3.00 3.28
CA ILE A 80 2.45 -2.78 1.97
C ILE A 80 2.40 -4.08 1.18
N LEU A 81 1.60 -4.10 0.12
CA LEU A 81 1.55 -5.18 -0.85
C LEU A 81 2.54 -4.86 -1.96
N HIS A 82 3.51 -5.73 -2.23
CA HIS A 82 4.55 -5.42 -3.20
C HIS A 82 4.67 -6.53 -4.25
N LYS A 83 4.73 -6.14 -5.53
CA LYS A 83 4.74 -7.06 -6.66
C LYS A 83 6.16 -7.37 -7.13
N GLY A 84 6.58 -8.62 -7.00
CA GLY A 84 7.88 -9.06 -7.49
C GLY A 84 9.06 -8.30 -6.87
N ASN A 85 10.16 -8.27 -7.62
CA ASN A 85 11.38 -7.59 -7.20
C ASN A 85 11.34 -6.10 -7.59
N LEU A 86 11.27 -5.24 -6.58
CA LEU A 86 11.34 -3.79 -6.73
C LEU A 86 12.32 -3.18 -5.74
N GLU A 87 12.90 -2.05 -6.13
CA GLU A 87 13.66 -1.23 -5.20
C GLU A 87 12.72 -0.67 -4.11
N LEU A 88 12.99 -1.05 -2.87
CA LEU A 88 12.31 -0.53 -1.69
C LEU A 88 13.24 0.48 -0.97
N PRO A 89 12.71 1.61 -0.48
CA PRO A 89 13.50 2.53 0.33
C PRO A 89 14.07 1.82 1.57
N SER A 90 15.37 1.99 1.84
CA SER A 90 16.06 1.28 2.93
C SER A 90 15.54 1.64 4.33
N ASP A 91 15.06 2.87 4.51
CA ASP A 91 14.62 3.41 5.80
C ASP A 91 13.32 2.77 6.32
N ILE A 92 12.63 1.99 5.49
CA ILE A 92 11.34 1.37 5.80
C ILE A 92 11.40 -0.16 5.90
N ASN A 93 12.57 -0.73 6.18
CA ASN A 93 12.76 -2.19 6.27
C ASN A 93 11.98 -2.87 7.43
N GLY A 94 11.40 -2.10 8.36
CA GLY A 94 10.64 -2.59 9.52
C GLY A 94 9.11 -2.64 9.32
N LEU A 95 8.62 -2.48 8.10
CA LEU A 95 7.18 -2.48 7.77
C LEU A 95 6.65 -3.89 7.44
N ILE A 96 5.32 -4.04 7.48
CA ILE A 96 4.65 -5.27 7.07
C ILE A 96 4.59 -5.29 5.54
N TYR A 97 5.58 -5.96 4.94
CA TYR A 97 5.60 -6.27 3.51
C TYR A 97 4.90 -7.60 3.23
N ILE A 98 3.97 -7.56 2.29
CA ILE A 98 3.22 -8.72 1.82
C ILE A 98 3.56 -8.90 0.34
N PRO A 99 4.57 -9.73 0.01
CA PRO A 99 4.92 -10.00 -1.37
C PRO A 99 3.80 -10.74 -2.11
N PHE A 100 3.67 -10.47 -3.40
CA PHE A 100 2.93 -11.28 -4.36
C PHE A 100 3.61 -11.23 -5.73
N GLU A 101 3.38 -12.24 -6.57
CA GLU A 101 3.98 -12.30 -7.91
C GLU A 101 2.92 -12.14 -9.00
N ASN A 102 1.94 -13.06 -9.02
CA ASN A 102 1.02 -13.18 -10.14
C ASN A 102 -0.32 -12.51 -9.83
N SER A 103 -0.81 -12.68 -8.59
CA SER A 103 -2.12 -12.19 -8.18
C SER A 103 -2.09 -11.58 -6.79
N ILE A 104 -2.78 -10.44 -6.64
CA ILE A 104 -3.01 -9.79 -5.34
C ILE A 104 -3.71 -10.76 -4.36
N GLN A 105 -4.42 -11.78 -4.86
CA GLN A 105 -5.09 -12.78 -4.03
C GLN A 105 -4.10 -13.58 -3.15
N GLU A 106 -2.83 -13.69 -3.55
CA GLU A 106 -1.76 -14.30 -2.73
C GLU A 106 -1.58 -13.57 -1.39
N THR A 107 -1.93 -12.29 -1.34
CA THR A 107 -1.82 -11.44 -0.14
C THR A 107 -3.00 -11.60 0.83
N LYS A 108 -4.09 -12.25 0.41
CA LYS A 108 -5.40 -12.30 1.10
C LYS A 108 -5.28 -12.60 2.58
N ASN A 109 -4.63 -13.72 2.93
CA ASN A 109 -4.57 -14.21 4.31
C ASN A 109 -3.71 -13.31 5.21
N LYS A 110 -2.56 -12.85 4.71
CA LYS A 110 -1.67 -11.96 5.45
C LYS A 110 -2.30 -10.59 5.66
N LEU A 111 -2.98 -10.06 4.64
CA LEU A 111 -3.69 -8.80 4.72
C LEU A 111 -4.88 -8.88 5.69
N ALA A 112 -5.67 -9.95 5.63
CA ALA A 112 -6.77 -10.21 6.55
C ALA A 112 -6.29 -10.25 8.01
N ALA A 113 -5.21 -10.98 8.29
CA ALA A 113 -4.62 -11.03 9.63
C ALA A 113 -4.12 -9.65 10.11
N SER A 114 -3.55 -8.84 9.21
CA SER A 114 -3.10 -7.48 9.53
C SER A 114 -4.27 -6.55 9.85
N LEU A 115 -5.34 -6.62 9.07
CA LEU A 115 -6.58 -5.87 9.30
C LEU A 115 -7.23 -6.25 10.64
N GLN A 116 -7.28 -7.53 10.99
CA GLN A 116 -7.79 -7.97 12.29
C GLN A 116 -6.98 -7.42 13.46
N LYS A 117 -5.64 -7.42 13.35
CA LYS A 117 -4.78 -6.80 14.37
C LYS A 117 -5.03 -5.31 14.54
N ALA A 118 -5.45 -4.62 13.48
CA ALA A 118 -5.84 -3.22 13.53
C ALA A 118 -7.28 -2.97 14.03
N GLY A 119 -8.03 -4.03 14.34
CA GLY A 119 -9.37 -3.97 14.92
C GLY A 119 -10.53 -4.14 13.92
N PHE A 120 -10.25 -4.55 12.67
CA PHE A 120 -11.30 -4.81 11.69
C PHE A 120 -11.92 -6.19 11.93
N TYR A 121 -13.25 -6.27 11.83
CA TYR A 121 -13.93 -7.55 11.79
C TYR A 121 -13.80 -8.17 10.40
N ILE A 122 -13.08 -9.29 10.32
CA ILE A 122 -12.91 -10.08 9.10
C ILE A 122 -13.45 -11.48 9.35
N ASP A 123 -14.45 -11.90 8.57
CA ASP A 123 -14.96 -13.27 8.58
C ASP A 123 -13.96 -14.20 7.88
N ILE A 124 -13.13 -14.89 8.67
CA ILE A 124 -12.11 -15.82 8.15
C ILE A 124 -12.75 -17.11 7.62
N GLU A 125 -13.87 -17.55 8.18
CA GLU A 125 -14.50 -18.83 7.83
C GLU A 125 -15.00 -18.80 6.38
N HIS A 126 -15.60 -17.68 5.96
CA HIS A 126 -15.96 -17.46 4.55
C HIS A 126 -14.76 -17.28 3.62
N LEU A 127 -13.61 -16.83 4.13
CA LEU A 127 -12.43 -16.59 3.31
C LEU A 127 -11.65 -17.87 2.96
N GLN A 128 -11.84 -18.98 3.71
CA GLN A 128 -11.13 -20.25 3.46
C GLN A 128 -11.87 -21.21 2.52
N ALA A 129 -13.15 -20.95 2.24
CA ALA A 129 -13.99 -21.79 1.37
C ALA A 129 -13.89 -21.46 -0.14
N GLU A 130 -13.09 -20.45 -0.51
CA GLU A 130 -12.80 -20.00 -1.89
C GLU A 130 -11.31 -20.17 -2.23
#